data_AF-A0A4R5KNF3-F1
#
_entry.id   AF-A0A4R5KNF3-F1
#
_cell.length_a   1.000
_cell.length_b   1.000
_cell.length_c   1.000
_cell.angle_alpha   90.00
_cell.angle_beta   90.00
_cell.angle_gamma   90.00
#
_symmetry.space_group_name_H-M   'P 1'
#
loop_
_entity.id
_entity.type
_entity.pdbx_description
1 polymer ?
#
loop_
_entity_poly.entity_id
_entity_poly.type
_entity_poly.pdbx_seq_one_letter_code
_entity_poly.pdbx_strand_id
1 'polypeptide(L)'
;MEENPALASQESRKPTAHDLDVLSRQLGRPVRDVVEIPARCVCGNPLVAATAPRLSNGTPFPTTFYLTHPVITSAVSRLEAGGLMNYMNDRLAADESLAAAYRDAHDAYLRARDEIAARVGTGDVPEIAGVSAGGMPTRVKCLHVLVGHSLAAGPGVNPLGDEAIEAIKEWWTVDRCYCEGAWDSAGEAPSKDLSRHGPQGLPDIVGRPAPVRKSQHAVANGTDTPEQYA
;
A
#
# COMPACT_ATOMS: atom_id res chain seq x y z
N MET A 1 -26.20 23.40 -0.02
CA MET A 1 -26.12 21.95 0.16
C MET A 1 -25.11 21.49 -0.88
N GLU A 2 -23.83 21.66 -0.55
CA GLU A 2 -22.72 21.33 -1.44
C GLU A 2 -22.59 19.81 -1.49
N GLU A 3 -22.89 19.23 -2.65
CA GLU A 3 -22.65 17.82 -2.92
C GLU A 3 -21.13 17.60 -2.90
N ASN A 4 -20.66 16.88 -1.90
CA ASN A 4 -19.27 16.44 -1.80
C ASN A 4 -19.03 15.38 -2.90
N PRO A 5 -18.19 15.63 -3.92
CA PRO A 5 -17.97 14.68 -5.01
C PRO A 5 -17.16 13.44 -4.60
N ALA A 6 -16.76 13.31 -3.33
CA ALA A 6 -15.89 12.24 -2.84
C ALA A 6 -16.58 10.88 -2.63
N LEU A 7 -17.91 10.79 -2.65
CA LEU A 7 -18.63 9.52 -2.50
C LEU A 7 -19.32 9.14 -3.82
N ALA A 8 -18.50 8.65 -4.75
CA ALA A 8 -18.97 8.04 -5.97
C ALA A 8 -19.98 6.92 -5.64
N SER A 9 -21.16 6.93 -6.28
CA SER A 9 -22.21 5.91 -6.07
C SER A 9 -21.65 4.50 -6.28
N GLN A 10 -22.24 3.47 -5.65
CA GLN A 10 -21.76 2.09 -5.78
C GLN A 10 -21.66 1.61 -7.23
N GLU A 11 -22.55 2.07 -8.12
CA GLU A 11 -22.48 1.76 -9.56
C GLU A 11 -21.24 2.37 -10.25
N SER A 12 -20.83 3.57 -9.85
CA SER A 12 -19.65 4.24 -10.42
C SER A 12 -18.32 3.59 -10.03
N ARG A 13 -18.33 2.75 -8.98
CA ARG A 13 -17.17 1.98 -8.51
C ARG A 13 -16.97 0.68 -9.29
N LYS A 14 -17.94 0.23 -10.11
CA LYS A 14 -17.76 -0.98 -10.91
C LYS A 14 -16.67 -0.76 -11.97
N PRO A 15 -15.67 -1.66 -12.11
CA PRO A 15 -14.65 -1.54 -13.14
C PRO A 15 -15.24 -1.76 -14.53
N THR A 16 -14.88 -0.90 -15.46
CA THR A 16 -15.10 -1.08 -16.90
C THR A 16 -13.90 -1.75 -17.56
N ALA A 17 -14.05 -2.27 -18.78
CA ALA A 17 -12.90 -2.77 -19.55
C ALA A 17 -11.82 -1.69 -19.75
N HIS A 18 -12.25 -0.45 -19.98
CA HIS A 18 -11.34 0.70 -20.08
C HIS A 18 -10.56 0.92 -18.78
N ASP A 19 -11.20 0.80 -17.62
CA ASP A 19 -10.51 0.93 -16.33
C ASP A 19 -9.40 -0.13 -16.19
N LEU A 20 -9.66 -1.37 -16.59
CA LEU A 20 -8.69 -2.46 -16.51
C LEU A 20 -7.49 -2.24 -17.44
N ASP A 21 -7.72 -1.72 -18.65
CA ASP A 21 -6.66 -1.34 -19.58
C ASP A 21 -5.80 -0.22 -19.03
N VAL A 22 -6.43 0.84 -18.50
CA VAL A 22 -5.73 1.98 -17.89
C VAL A 22 -4.92 1.52 -16.67
N LEU A 23 -5.51 0.74 -15.77
CA LEU A 23 -4.80 0.16 -14.62
C LEU A 23 -3.60 -0.66 -15.07
N SER A 24 -3.75 -1.47 -16.10
CA SER A 24 -2.65 -2.32 -16.60
C SER A 24 -1.51 -1.48 -17.17
N ARG A 25 -1.81 -0.37 -17.86
CA ARG A 25 -0.81 0.59 -18.36
C ARG A 25 -0.14 1.35 -17.22
N GLN A 26 -0.91 1.84 -16.25
CA GLN A 26 -0.39 2.52 -15.06
C GLN A 26 0.57 1.63 -14.26
N LEU A 27 0.26 0.33 -14.17
CA LEU A 27 1.08 -0.66 -13.44
C LEU A 27 2.23 -1.26 -14.27
N GLY A 28 2.23 -1.05 -15.58
CA GLY A 28 3.16 -1.69 -16.51
C GLY A 28 3.02 -3.22 -16.60
N ARG A 29 1.87 -3.78 -16.18
CA ARG A 29 1.56 -5.22 -16.18
C ARG A 29 0.05 -5.43 -16.18
N PRO A 30 -0.47 -6.59 -16.61
CA PRO A 30 -1.89 -6.91 -16.47
C PRO A 30 -2.36 -6.74 -15.03
N VAL A 31 -3.47 -6.04 -14.85
CA VAL A 31 -4.12 -5.96 -13.55
C VAL A 31 -4.84 -7.27 -13.22
N ARG A 32 -4.94 -7.62 -11.93
CA ARG A 32 -5.44 -8.92 -11.47
C ARG A 32 -6.65 -8.76 -10.57
N ASP A 33 -7.71 -9.49 -10.89
CA ASP A 33 -8.91 -9.68 -10.08
C ASP A 33 -9.43 -8.37 -9.45
N VAL A 34 -9.41 -7.28 -10.23
CA VAL A 34 -9.96 -5.99 -9.80
C VAL A 34 -11.47 -6.09 -9.82
N VAL A 35 -12.07 -5.78 -8.68
CA VAL A 35 -13.51 -5.89 -8.47
C VAL A 35 -14.17 -4.53 -8.32
N GLU A 36 -13.40 -3.50 -7.92
CA GLU A 36 -13.89 -2.14 -7.74
C GLU A 36 -12.82 -1.08 -8.08
N ILE A 37 -13.27 0.12 -8.48
CA ILE A 37 -12.49 1.35 -8.64
C ILE A 37 -12.97 2.34 -7.56
N PRO A 38 -12.43 2.25 -6.33
CA PRO A 38 -12.95 3.05 -5.21
C PRO A 38 -12.55 4.53 -5.28
N ALA A 39 -11.56 4.89 -6.09
CA ALA A 39 -11.13 6.28 -6.27
C ALA A 39 -10.78 6.56 -7.74
N ARG A 40 -11.29 7.69 -8.25
CA ARG A 40 -11.10 8.16 -9.63
C ARG A 40 -10.52 9.56 -9.64
N CYS A 41 -9.75 9.86 -10.68
CA CYS A 41 -9.33 11.21 -11.03
C CYS A 41 -10.54 12.01 -11.52
N VAL A 42 -10.46 13.34 -11.51
CA VAL A 42 -11.51 14.22 -12.06
C VAL A 42 -11.80 13.97 -13.55
N CYS A 43 -10.88 13.34 -14.30
CA CYS A 43 -11.11 12.91 -15.68
C CYS A 43 -11.74 11.51 -15.82
N GLY A 44 -12.04 10.83 -14.70
CA GLY A 44 -12.64 9.50 -14.65
C GLY A 44 -11.65 8.33 -14.56
N ASN A 45 -10.37 8.54 -14.91
CA ASN A 45 -9.34 7.49 -14.83
C ASN A 45 -9.15 6.97 -13.39
N PRO A 46 -8.86 5.66 -13.22
CA PRO A 46 -8.67 5.07 -11.90
C PRO A 46 -7.41 5.62 -11.21
N LEU A 47 -7.54 5.92 -9.91
CA LEU A 47 -6.42 6.22 -9.01
C LEU A 47 -6.04 5.02 -8.17
N VAL A 48 -7.05 4.26 -7.74
CA VAL A 48 -6.93 3.11 -6.86
C VAL A 48 -7.75 1.97 -7.45
N ALA A 49 -7.18 0.77 -7.45
CA ALA A 49 -7.90 -0.48 -7.71
C ALA A 49 -8.21 -1.17 -6.38
N ALA A 50 -9.40 -1.77 -6.28
CA ALA A 50 -9.74 -2.70 -5.22
C ALA A 50 -9.77 -4.14 -5.77
N THR A 51 -8.99 -5.03 -5.15
CA THR A 51 -8.84 -6.43 -5.55
C THR A 51 -9.47 -7.36 -4.52
N ALA A 52 -10.05 -8.47 -4.98
CA ALA A 52 -10.60 -9.50 -4.11
C ALA A 52 -9.53 -10.06 -3.14
N PRO A 53 -9.89 -10.45 -1.91
CA PRO A 53 -8.92 -10.97 -0.93
C PRO A 53 -8.30 -12.32 -1.31
N ARG A 54 -8.84 -12.99 -2.32
CA ARG A 54 -8.24 -14.16 -2.97
C ARG A 54 -8.37 -13.98 -4.49
N LEU A 55 -7.27 -14.17 -5.19
CA LEU A 55 -7.23 -14.13 -6.65
C LEU A 55 -7.96 -15.35 -7.23
N SER A 56 -8.39 -15.27 -8.49
CA SER A 56 -9.03 -16.39 -9.21
C SER A 56 -8.17 -17.66 -9.29
N ASN A 57 -6.85 -17.54 -9.17
CA ASN A 57 -5.93 -18.69 -9.08
C ASN A 57 -5.80 -19.28 -7.67
N GLY A 58 -6.57 -18.80 -6.69
CA GLY A 58 -6.58 -19.27 -5.31
C GLY A 58 -5.59 -18.56 -4.37
N THR A 59 -4.70 -17.71 -4.90
CA THR A 59 -3.66 -17.04 -4.09
C THR A 59 -4.28 -15.99 -3.16
N PRO A 60 -4.01 -16.00 -1.84
CA PRO A 60 -4.40 -14.92 -0.93
C PRO A 60 -3.77 -13.59 -1.33
N PHE A 61 -4.57 -12.51 -1.31
CA PHE A 61 -4.12 -11.17 -1.68
C PHE A 61 -4.42 -10.17 -0.56
N PRO A 62 -3.46 -9.91 0.35
CA PRO A 62 -3.72 -9.09 1.54
C PRO A 62 -3.97 -7.60 1.24
N THR A 63 -3.53 -7.12 0.08
CA THR A 63 -3.64 -5.70 -0.29
C THR A 63 -4.89 -5.46 -1.13
N THR A 64 -5.99 -5.08 -0.48
CA THR A 64 -7.26 -4.75 -1.11
C THR A 64 -7.14 -3.49 -1.96
N PHE A 65 -6.63 -2.39 -1.40
CA PHE A 65 -6.54 -1.09 -2.10
C PHE A 65 -5.13 -0.86 -2.66
N TYR A 66 -5.01 -0.85 -3.98
CA TYR A 66 -3.76 -0.70 -4.70
C TYR A 66 -3.72 0.65 -5.43
N LEU A 67 -2.84 1.55 -5.00
CA LEU A 67 -2.61 2.85 -5.64
C LEU A 67 -1.86 2.65 -6.97
N THR A 68 -2.43 3.13 -8.07
CA THR A 68 -1.91 2.83 -9.41
C THR A 68 -1.43 4.06 -10.18
N HIS A 69 -1.99 5.25 -9.91
CA HIS A 69 -1.70 6.44 -10.70
C HIS A 69 -0.20 6.85 -10.64
N PRO A 70 0.55 6.84 -11.75
CA PRO A 70 2.02 7.00 -11.76
C PRO A 70 2.55 8.28 -11.11
N VAL A 71 1.84 9.41 -11.26
CA VAL A 71 2.22 10.67 -10.60
C VAL A 71 2.12 10.56 -9.08
N ILE A 72 1.06 9.93 -8.57
CA ILE A 72 0.82 9.79 -7.12
C ILE A 72 1.82 8.77 -6.55
N THR A 73 2.00 7.62 -7.21
CA THR A 73 2.96 6.61 -6.75
C THR A 73 4.40 7.14 -6.74
N SER A 74 4.79 7.94 -7.74
CA SER A 74 6.10 8.60 -7.75
C SER A 74 6.25 9.60 -6.60
N ALA A 75 5.24 10.44 -6.36
CA ALA A 75 5.24 11.41 -5.26
C ALA A 75 5.32 10.72 -3.89
N VAL A 76 4.54 9.67 -3.69
CA VAL A 76 4.55 8.87 -2.44
C VAL A 76 5.90 8.18 -2.26
N SER A 77 6.50 7.64 -3.32
CA SER A 77 7.85 7.07 -3.28
C SER A 77 8.91 8.08 -2.84
N ARG A 78 8.76 9.37 -3.21
CA ARG A 78 9.66 10.45 -2.73
C ARG A 78 9.53 10.65 -1.22
N LEU A 79 8.32 10.64 -0.69
CA LEU A 79 8.09 10.73 0.77
C LEU A 79 8.66 9.52 1.52
N GLU A 80 8.47 8.31 0.98
CA GLU A 80 9.05 7.09 1.56
C GLU A 80 10.59 7.17 1.59
N ALA A 81 11.21 7.57 0.49
CA ALA A 81 12.66 7.78 0.41
C ALA A 81 13.17 8.91 1.32
N GLY A 82 12.33 9.94 1.53
CA GLY A 82 12.60 11.06 2.44
C GLY A 82 12.47 10.70 3.93
N GLY A 83 12.07 9.46 4.27
CA GLY A 83 12.04 8.98 5.65
C GLY A 83 10.77 9.34 6.43
N LEU A 84 9.71 9.82 5.75
CA LEU A 84 8.45 10.20 6.42
C LEU A 84 7.85 9.07 7.26
N MET A 85 7.99 7.81 6.80
CA MET A 85 7.50 6.64 7.54
C MET A 85 8.17 6.48 8.90
N ASN A 86 9.46 6.84 9.05
CA ASN A 86 10.15 6.75 10.34
C ASN A 86 9.55 7.74 11.33
N TYR A 87 9.34 8.99 10.89
CA TYR A 87 8.69 10.02 11.70
C TYR A 87 7.26 9.61 12.12
N MET A 88 6.48 9.05 11.19
CA MET A 88 5.13 8.56 11.51
C MET A 88 5.17 7.40 12.53
N ASN A 89 6.15 6.49 12.43
CA ASN A 89 6.32 5.41 13.38
C ASN A 89 6.71 5.92 14.78
N ASP A 90 7.58 6.91 14.87
CA ASP A 90 7.94 7.53 16.16
C ASP A 90 6.72 8.19 16.81
N ARG A 91 5.86 8.85 16.02
CA ARG A 91 4.60 9.40 16.49
C ARG A 91 3.62 8.31 16.95
N LEU A 92 3.46 7.23 16.20
CA LEU A 92 2.61 6.10 16.60
C LEU A 92 3.02 5.50 17.95
N ALA A 93 4.30 5.53 18.28
CA ALA A 93 4.80 5.04 19.56
C ALA A 93 4.55 6.02 20.72
N ALA A 94 4.47 7.32 20.44
CA ALA A 94 4.39 8.38 21.45
C ALA A 94 2.98 8.96 21.65
N ASP A 95 2.11 8.89 20.65
CA ASP A 95 0.77 9.49 20.65
C ASP A 95 -0.30 8.40 20.68
N GLU A 96 -0.89 8.19 21.86
CA GLU A 96 -1.95 7.20 22.08
C GLU A 96 -3.22 7.47 21.26
N SER A 97 -3.52 8.76 20.99
CA SER A 97 -4.71 9.15 20.24
C SER A 97 -4.56 8.84 18.75
N LEU A 98 -3.38 9.13 18.18
CA LEU A 98 -3.02 8.75 16.82
C LEU A 98 -3.00 7.22 16.67
N ALA A 99 -2.42 6.51 17.64
CA ALA A 99 -2.41 5.05 17.62
C ALA A 99 -3.82 4.45 17.69
N ALA A 100 -4.75 5.06 18.43
CA ALA A 100 -6.15 4.68 18.44
C ALA A 100 -6.83 4.91 17.08
N ALA A 101 -6.69 6.11 16.51
CA ALA A 101 -7.25 6.42 15.20
C ALA A 101 -6.68 5.52 14.08
N TYR A 102 -5.41 5.14 14.16
CA TYR A 102 -4.79 4.22 13.19
C TYR A 102 -5.23 2.75 13.39
N ARG A 103 -5.64 2.34 14.59
CA ARG A 103 -6.36 1.08 14.82
C ARG A 103 -7.77 1.13 14.22
N ASP A 104 -8.49 2.24 14.36
CA ASP A 104 -9.81 2.39 13.74
C ASP A 104 -9.71 2.32 12.20
N ALA A 105 -8.65 2.89 11.63
CA ALA A 105 -8.33 2.77 10.20
C ALA A 105 -8.07 1.32 9.78
N HIS A 106 -7.35 0.55 10.59
CA HIS A 106 -7.15 -0.89 10.37
C HIS A 106 -8.47 -1.65 10.37
N ASP A 107 -9.34 -1.42 11.34
CA ASP A 107 -10.63 -2.09 11.41
C ASP A 107 -11.54 -1.70 10.25
N ALA A 108 -11.51 -0.43 9.82
CA ALA A 108 -12.22 0.04 8.63
C ALA A 108 -11.73 -0.67 7.36
N TYR A 109 -10.42 -0.86 7.22
CA TYR A 109 -9.83 -1.61 6.11
C TYR A 109 -10.33 -3.06 6.09
N LEU A 110 -10.32 -3.73 7.25
CA LEU A 110 -10.78 -5.11 7.35
C LEU A 110 -12.26 -5.24 6.98
N ARG A 111 -13.12 -4.38 7.53
CA ARG A 111 -14.55 -4.34 7.17
C ARG A 111 -14.76 -4.15 5.67
N ALA A 112 -14.08 -3.19 5.06
CA ALA A 112 -14.22 -2.95 3.62
C ALA A 112 -13.77 -4.16 2.78
N ARG A 113 -12.70 -4.86 3.19
CA ARG A 113 -12.27 -6.09 2.54
C ARG A 113 -13.29 -7.22 2.69
N ASP A 114 -13.88 -7.39 3.87
CA ASP A 114 -14.87 -8.43 4.12
C ASP A 114 -16.17 -8.16 3.35
N GLU A 115 -16.58 -6.90 3.23
CA GLU A 115 -17.68 -6.47 2.36
C GLU A 115 -17.42 -6.80 0.89
N ILE A 116 -16.20 -6.53 0.40
CA ILE A 116 -15.77 -6.93 -0.95
C ILE A 116 -15.83 -8.46 -1.10
N ALA A 117 -15.29 -9.20 -0.13
CA ALA A 117 -15.27 -10.67 -0.13
C ALA A 117 -16.67 -11.26 -0.24
N ALA A 118 -17.62 -10.73 0.55
CA ALA A 118 -19.02 -11.13 0.54
C ALA A 118 -19.69 -10.82 -0.80
N ARG A 119 -19.46 -9.63 -1.35
CA ARG A 119 -20.04 -9.19 -2.63
C ARG A 119 -19.58 -10.04 -3.82
N VAL A 120 -18.31 -10.43 -3.84
CA VAL A 120 -17.72 -11.19 -4.96
C VAL A 120 -17.65 -12.71 -4.71
N GLY A 121 -18.16 -13.16 -3.56
CA GLY A 121 -18.27 -14.59 -3.23
C GLY A 121 -16.92 -15.27 -3.01
N THR A 122 -15.92 -14.57 -2.47
CA THR A 122 -14.59 -15.15 -2.21
C THR A 122 -14.59 -16.18 -1.08
N GLY A 123 -15.55 -16.08 -0.15
CA GLY A 123 -15.55 -16.84 1.10
C GLY A 123 -14.42 -16.40 2.03
N ASP A 124 -14.19 -17.19 3.09
CA ASP A 124 -13.18 -16.90 4.09
C ASP A 124 -11.75 -17.06 3.52
N VAL A 125 -10.86 -16.13 3.89
CA VAL A 125 -9.44 -16.15 3.53
C VAL A 125 -8.60 -16.17 4.82
N PRO A 126 -8.52 -17.31 5.53
CA PRO A 126 -7.88 -17.40 6.84
C PRO A 126 -6.40 -17.00 6.83
N GLU A 127 -5.70 -17.11 5.70
CA GLU A 127 -4.30 -16.74 5.53
C GLU A 127 -4.02 -15.24 5.77
N ILE A 128 -5.04 -14.39 5.65
CA ILE A 128 -4.93 -12.93 5.83
C ILE A 128 -5.95 -12.38 6.85
N ALA A 129 -6.61 -13.27 7.62
CA ALA A 129 -7.57 -12.86 8.65
C ALA A 129 -6.91 -11.97 9.70
N GLY A 130 -7.56 -10.85 10.04
CA GLY A 130 -7.03 -9.86 10.98
C GLY A 130 -5.78 -9.09 10.49
N VAL A 131 -5.29 -9.35 9.28
CA VAL A 131 -4.12 -8.68 8.72
C VAL A 131 -4.56 -7.72 7.62
N SER A 132 -4.45 -6.42 7.86
CA SER A 132 -4.59 -5.41 6.81
C SER A 132 -3.26 -5.22 6.04
N ALA A 133 -3.16 -4.18 5.22
CA ALA A 133 -1.92 -3.86 4.50
C ALA A 133 -1.20 -2.65 5.10
N GLY A 134 -0.06 -2.23 4.53
CA GLY A 134 0.64 -1.01 4.96
C GLY A 134 1.35 -1.06 6.31
N GLY A 135 1.29 -2.19 7.04
CA GLY A 135 1.91 -2.32 8.37
C GLY A 135 0.98 -1.94 9.53
N MET A 136 -0.24 -1.51 9.20
CA MET A 136 -1.33 -1.26 10.14
C MET A 136 -1.57 -2.46 11.08
N PRO A 137 -2.04 -2.22 12.32
CA PRO A 137 -2.24 -0.91 12.95
C PRO A 137 -1.02 -0.39 13.72
N THR A 138 0.09 -1.13 13.75
CA THR A 138 1.19 -0.86 14.72
C THR A 138 2.34 -0.07 14.12
N ARG A 139 2.46 -0.03 12.78
CA ARG A 139 3.52 0.68 12.08
C ARG A 139 3.11 1.11 10.67
N VAL A 140 3.91 1.96 10.07
CA VAL A 140 3.89 2.30 8.65
C VAL A 140 5.05 1.58 7.97
N LYS A 141 4.74 0.62 7.10
CA LYS A 141 5.72 -0.07 6.24
C LYS A 141 5.74 0.44 4.80
N CYS A 142 4.64 1.03 4.35
CA CYS A 142 4.45 1.51 2.98
C CYS A 142 3.30 2.53 2.94
N LEU A 143 3.60 3.74 2.48
CA LEU A 143 2.65 4.84 2.32
C LEU A 143 1.70 4.63 1.13
N HIS A 144 2.12 3.93 0.09
CA HIS A 144 1.28 3.68 -1.09
C HIS A 144 -0.06 3.04 -0.74
N VAL A 145 -0.04 2.08 0.21
CA VAL A 145 -1.25 1.43 0.71
C VAL A 145 -2.09 2.38 1.56
N LEU A 146 -1.47 3.23 2.38
CA LEU A 146 -2.21 4.16 3.24
C LEU A 146 -2.91 5.24 2.41
N VAL A 147 -2.22 5.78 1.40
CA VAL A 147 -2.79 6.71 0.42
C VAL A 147 -3.91 6.03 -0.37
N GLY A 148 -3.67 4.81 -0.87
CA GLY A 148 -4.71 4.03 -1.57
C GLY A 148 -5.95 3.79 -0.71
N HIS A 149 -5.78 3.45 0.56
CA HIS A 149 -6.89 3.27 1.51
C HIS A 149 -7.62 4.58 1.79
N SER A 150 -6.91 5.70 1.99
CA SER A 150 -7.53 7.00 2.29
C SER A 150 -8.33 7.53 1.11
N LEU A 151 -7.81 7.40 -0.11
CA LEU A 151 -8.55 7.74 -1.33
C LEU A 151 -9.80 6.88 -1.53
N ALA A 152 -9.75 5.60 -1.12
CA ALA A 152 -10.87 4.67 -1.27
C ALA A 152 -11.98 4.86 -0.21
N ALA A 153 -11.57 5.11 1.04
CA ALA A 153 -12.46 5.22 2.19
C ALA A 153 -12.97 6.65 2.43
N GLY A 154 -12.22 7.65 1.96
CA GLY A 154 -12.49 9.07 2.15
C GLY A 154 -11.67 9.70 3.29
N PRO A 155 -11.61 11.04 3.33
CA PRO A 155 -10.84 11.78 4.33
C PRO A 155 -11.26 11.47 5.77
N GLY A 156 -10.30 11.39 6.67
CA GLY A 156 -10.49 11.16 8.10
C GLY A 156 -10.55 9.68 8.51
N VAL A 157 -10.60 8.74 7.55
CA VAL A 157 -10.62 7.31 7.87
C VAL A 157 -9.23 6.78 8.21
N ASN A 158 -8.19 7.27 7.55
CA ASN A 158 -6.82 6.82 7.77
C ASN A 158 -5.89 8.03 7.94
N PRO A 159 -5.64 8.47 9.18
CA PRO A 159 -4.99 9.75 9.45
C PRO A 159 -3.59 9.85 8.82
N LEU A 160 -2.81 8.77 8.83
CA LEU A 160 -1.46 8.77 8.24
C LEU A 160 -1.47 8.72 6.71
N GLY A 161 -2.52 8.14 6.11
CA GLY A 161 -2.70 8.21 4.67
C GLY A 161 -3.19 9.58 4.21
N ASP A 162 -4.03 10.24 4.99
CA ASP A 162 -4.44 11.63 4.77
C ASP A 162 -3.27 12.61 4.89
N GLU A 163 -2.43 12.44 5.92
CA GLU A 163 -1.17 13.20 6.06
C GLU A 163 -0.24 13.00 4.85
N ALA A 164 -0.17 11.78 4.32
CA ALA A 164 0.64 11.50 3.12
C ALA A 164 0.05 12.13 1.85
N ILE A 165 -1.28 12.20 1.71
CA ILE A 165 -1.95 12.94 0.63
C ILE A 165 -1.65 14.43 0.73
N GLU A 166 -1.70 15.00 1.93
CA GLU A 166 -1.34 16.41 2.16
C GLU A 166 0.11 16.68 1.76
N ALA A 167 1.03 15.80 2.18
CA ALA A 167 2.46 15.95 1.95
C ALA A 167 2.87 15.84 0.46
N ILE A 168 2.03 15.27 -0.42
CA ILE A 168 2.30 15.21 -1.87
C ILE A 168 1.69 16.35 -2.69
N LYS A 169 1.07 17.36 -2.05
CA LYS A 169 0.35 18.44 -2.74
C LYS A 169 1.17 19.23 -3.75
N GLU A 170 2.49 19.31 -3.56
CA GLU A 170 3.37 19.95 -4.54
C GLU A 170 3.44 19.21 -5.89
N TRP A 171 3.12 17.91 -5.92
CA TRP A 171 3.13 17.07 -7.12
C TRP A 171 1.74 16.68 -7.60
N TRP A 172 0.76 16.56 -6.70
CA TRP A 172 -0.58 16.10 -7.02
C TRP A 172 -1.63 16.64 -6.05
N THR A 173 -2.78 17.06 -6.57
CA THR A 173 -3.96 17.45 -5.80
C THR A 173 -5.19 16.73 -6.32
N VAL A 174 -6.13 16.42 -5.42
CA VAL A 174 -7.34 15.63 -5.73
C VAL A 174 -8.29 16.29 -6.74
N ASP A 175 -8.25 17.62 -6.81
CA ASP A 175 -9.15 18.47 -7.60
C ASP A 175 -8.65 18.74 -9.03
N ARG A 176 -7.43 18.28 -9.38
CA ARG A 176 -6.82 18.50 -10.70
C ARG A 176 -6.42 17.18 -11.37
N CYS A 177 -6.55 17.15 -12.69
CA CYS A 177 -6.09 16.03 -13.50
C CYS A 177 -4.57 16.09 -13.74
N TYR A 178 -3.89 14.96 -13.55
CA TYR A 178 -2.47 14.75 -13.83
C TYR A 178 -2.23 13.50 -14.71
N CYS A 179 -3.23 13.09 -15.48
CA CYS A 179 -3.17 11.84 -16.26
C CYS A 179 -2.42 12.00 -17.59
N GLU A 180 -2.42 13.20 -18.17
CA GLU A 180 -1.78 13.45 -19.46
C GLU A 180 -0.27 13.21 -19.37
N GLY A 181 0.24 12.33 -20.23
CA GLY A 181 1.66 11.95 -20.27
C GLY A 181 2.16 11.13 -19.07
N ALA A 182 1.31 10.79 -18.09
CA ALA A 182 1.72 10.04 -16.90
C ALA A 182 1.96 8.54 -17.17
N TRP A 183 1.36 7.99 -18.22
CA TRP A 183 1.60 6.66 -18.77
C TRP A 183 1.38 6.71 -20.28
N ASP A 184 1.79 5.65 -20.99
CA ASP A 184 1.46 5.51 -22.40
C ASP A 184 -0.03 5.20 -22.57
N SER A 185 -0.84 6.26 -22.78
CA SER A 185 -2.28 6.16 -22.97
C SER A 185 -2.69 5.69 -24.36
N ALA A 186 -1.76 5.66 -25.33
CA ALA A 186 -2.03 5.26 -26.71
C ALA A 186 -1.55 3.82 -27.00
N GLY A 187 -0.57 3.32 -26.24
CA GLY A 187 -0.02 1.98 -26.37
C GLY A 187 -1.00 0.86 -26.00
N GLU A 188 -0.73 -0.34 -26.50
CA GLU A 188 -1.50 -1.54 -26.13
C GLU A 188 -1.34 -1.83 -24.63
N ALA A 189 -2.42 -2.23 -23.97
CA ALA A 189 -2.34 -2.62 -22.57
C ALA A 189 -1.43 -3.86 -22.43
N PRO A 190 -0.54 -3.91 -21.42
CA PRO A 190 0.31 -5.08 -21.20
C PRO A 190 -0.53 -6.35 -21.05
N SER A 191 -0.24 -7.38 -21.84
CA SER A 191 -1.00 -8.65 -21.86
C SER A 191 -0.29 -9.82 -21.17
N LYS A 192 1.02 -9.70 -20.90
CA LYS A 192 1.82 -10.74 -20.23
C LYS A 192 1.96 -10.43 -18.75
N ASP A 193 1.52 -11.35 -17.90
CA ASP A 193 1.78 -11.25 -16.46
C ASP A 193 3.25 -11.59 -16.18
N LEU A 194 4.05 -10.55 -15.96
CA LEU A 194 5.45 -10.66 -15.54
C LEU A 194 5.60 -10.60 -14.01
N SER A 195 4.49 -10.71 -13.27
CA SER A 195 4.54 -10.75 -11.81
C SER A 195 5.42 -11.92 -11.38
N ARG A 196 6.32 -11.67 -10.43
CA ARG A 196 7.17 -12.71 -9.81
C ARG A 196 6.39 -13.76 -8.99
N HIS A 197 5.05 -13.68 -9.04
CA HIS A 197 4.10 -14.56 -8.41
C HIS A 197 3.33 -15.35 -9.49
N GLY A 198 4.05 -16.17 -10.26
CA GLY A 198 3.41 -17.25 -11.04
C GLY A 198 2.71 -18.25 -10.11
N PRO A 199 2.09 -19.33 -10.63
CA PRO A 199 1.45 -20.36 -9.81
C PRO A 199 2.54 -20.96 -8.90
N GLN A 200 2.60 -20.46 -7.68
CA GLN A 200 3.47 -20.99 -6.66
C GLN A 200 2.85 -22.31 -6.26
N GLY A 201 3.34 -23.40 -6.86
CA GLY A 201 3.53 -24.59 -6.04
C GLY A 201 4.24 -24.10 -4.79
N LEU A 202 3.56 -24.22 -3.65
CA LEU A 202 3.98 -23.67 -2.36
C LEU A 202 5.49 -23.87 -2.17
N PRO A 203 6.33 -22.82 -2.24
CA PRO A 203 7.67 -22.96 -1.71
C PRO A 203 7.51 -23.05 -0.19
N ASP A 204 8.06 -24.11 0.40
CA ASP A 204 8.18 -24.22 1.86
C ASP A 204 8.64 -22.88 2.42
N ILE A 205 7.81 -22.28 3.26
CA ILE A 205 8.11 -21.01 3.95
C ILE A 205 9.16 -21.34 5.00
N VAL A 206 10.40 -21.52 4.56
CA VAL A 206 11.59 -21.39 5.39
C VAL A 206 12.25 -20.12 4.90
N GLY A 207 11.88 -19.00 5.53
CA GLY A 207 12.56 -17.74 5.32
C GLY A 207 14.07 -17.94 5.47
N ARG A 208 14.87 -17.35 4.58
CA ARG A 208 16.33 -17.35 4.73
C ARG A 208 16.65 -16.85 6.15
N PRO A 209 17.48 -17.57 6.93
CA PRO A 209 17.86 -17.13 8.26
C PRO A 209 18.45 -15.72 8.19
N ALA A 210 18.10 -14.88 9.17
CA ALA A 210 18.67 -13.56 9.31
C ALA A 210 20.21 -13.66 9.34
N PRO A 211 20.95 -12.75 8.67
CA PRO A 211 22.40 -12.76 8.73
C PRO A 211 22.86 -12.55 10.18
N VAL A 212 23.63 -13.51 10.70
CA VAL A 212 24.21 -13.43 12.04
C VAL A 212 25.23 -12.30 12.07
N ARG A 213 24.96 -11.24 12.84
CA ARG A 213 25.97 -10.23 13.20
C ARG A 213 27.04 -10.91 14.04
N LYS A 214 28.28 -10.96 13.55
CA LYS A 214 29.44 -11.33 14.37
C LYS A 214 29.64 -10.25 15.43
N SER A 215 29.40 -10.58 16.69
CA SER A 215 29.85 -9.79 17.84
C SER A 215 31.38 -9.80 17.84
N GLN A 216 31.99 -8.62 17.73
CA GLN A 216 33.41 -8.45 18.05
C GLN A 216 33.57 -8.67 19.56
N HIS A 217 34.13 -9.82 19.94
CA HIS A 217 34.58 -10.01 21.32
C HIS A 217 35.81 -9.14 21.55
N ALA A 218 35.67 -8.21 22.51
CA ALA A 218 36.76 -7.55 23.17
C ALA A 218 37.69 -8.59 23.80
N VAL A 219 38.97 -8.57 23.43
CA VAL A 219 40.02 -9.26 24.17
C VAL A 219 40.73 -8.19 24.99
N ALA A 220 40.37 -8.11 26.26
CA ALA A 220 41.12 -7.41 27.28
C ALA A 220 41.81 -8.46 28.15
N ASN A 221 43.14 -8.45 28.14
CA ASN A 221 44.04 -8.52 29.29
C ASN A 221 45.28 -9.38 29.01
N GLY A 222 46.43 -8.73 29.10
CA GLY A 222 47.75 -9.33 29.22
C GLY A 222 48.68 -8.26 29.77
N THR A 223 48.76 -8.23 31.10
CA THR A 223 49.62 -7.37 31.93
C THR A 223 51.09 -7.48 31.53
N ASP A 224 51.77 -6.34 31.37
CA ASP A 224 53.22 -6.28 31.50
C ASP A 224 53.59 -5.07 32.37
N THR A 225 54.41 -5.34 33.39
CA THR A 225 54.93 -4.37 34.37
C THR A 225 56.46 -4.34 34.21
N PRO A 226 57.16 -3.31 34.72
CA PRO A 226 58.06 -2.50 33.92
C PRO A 226 59.54 -2.83 34.13
N GLU A 227 60.37 -2.68 33.10
CA GLU A 227 61.82 -2.57 33.25
C GLU A 227 62.26 -1.10 33.22
N GLN A 228 62.79 -0.67 34.36
CA GLN A 228 63.70 0.45 34.52
C GLN A 228 65.02 0.14 33.78
N TYR A 229 65.66 1.13 33.16
CA TYR A 229 67.08 1.50 33.30
C TYR A 229 67.54 2.43 32.13
N ALA A 230 68.26 3.49 32.52
CA ALA A 230 69.04 4.47 31.75
C ALA A 230 68.29 5.64 31.07
#